data_AF-A0A2Y9A7K8-F1
#
_entry.id   AF-A0A2Y9A7K8-F1
#
_cell.length_a   1.000
_cell.length_b   1.000
_cell.length_c   1.000
_cell.angle_alpha   90.00
_cell.angle_beta   90.00
_cell.angle_gamma   90.00
#
_symmetry.space_group_name_H-M   'P 1'
#
loop_
_entity.id
_entity.type
_entity.pdbx_description
1 polymer ?
#
loop_
_entity_poly.entity_id
_entity_poly.type
_entity_poly.pdbx_seq_one_letter_code
_entity_poly.pdbx_strand_id
1 'polypeptide(L)'
;MDPRQSQVQRRCTIAHEVAHIELGHTGGCTPFEEEAARRHAARRLIAMPDLLDVLCWTEELEEAADELWVDLDTLKARLDALTAGERAALCDLYERLDRGA
;
A
#
# COMPACT_ATOMS: atom_id res chain seq x y z
N MET A 1 -18.35 -6.11 8.53
CA MET A 1 -17.39 -5.11 9.03
C MET A 1 -17.50 -5.00 10.54
N ASP A 2 -16.36 -4.83 11.24
CA ASP A 2 -16.31 -4.68 12.70
C ASP A 2 -16.55 -3.20 13.09
N PRO A 3 -17.50 -2.90 14.00
CA PRO A 3 -17.81 -1.53 14.41
C PRO A 3 -16.65 -0.81 15.11
N ARG A 4 -15.64 -1.53 15.61
CA ARG A 4 -14.47 -0.95 16.29
C ARG A 4 -13.38 -0.46 15.35
N GLN A 5 -13.48 -0.74 14.06
CA GLN A 5 -12.51 -0.25 13.08
C GLN A 5 -12.55 1.28 12.97
N SER A 6 -11.39 1.90 12.89
CA SER A 6 -11.24 3.31 12.49
C SER A 6 -11.72 3.53 11.06
N GLN A 7 -11.90 4.79 10.65
CA GLN A 7 -12.29 5.08 9.26
C GLN A 7 -11.23 4.60 8.26
N VAL A 8 -9.95 4.77 8.60
CA VAL A 8 -8.82 4.28 7.79
C VAL A 8 -8.86 2.76 7.65
N GLN A 9 -9.03 2.02 8.75
CA GLN A 9 -9.12 0.56 8.72
C GLN A 9 -10.33 0.07 7.89
N ARG A 10 -11.45 0.78 7.96
CA ARG A 10 -12.63 0.46 7.12
C ARG A 10 -12.35 0.72 5.65
N ARG A 11 -11.69 1.83 5.29
CA ARG A 11 -11.29 2.12 3.91
C ARG A 11 -10.39 1.02 3.36
N CYS A 12 -9.37 0.62 4.11
CA CYS A 12 -8.46 -0.47 3.71
C CYS A 12 -9.20 -1.80 3.58
N THR A 13 -10.04 -2.15 4.56
CA THR A 13 -10.86 -3.37 4.51
C THR A 13 -11.79 -3.38 3.29
N ILE A 14 -12.51 -2.27 3.00
CA ILE A 14 -13.37 -2.19 1.80
C ILE A 14 -12.56 -2.40 0.53
N ALA A 15 -11.39 -1.78 0.41
CA ALA A 15 -10.54 -1.94 -0.75
C ALA A 15 -10.05 -3.39 -0.93
N HIS A 16 -9.73 -4.08 0.17
CA HIS A 16 -9.38 -5.50 0.17
C HIS A 16 -10.54 -6.37 -0.34
N GLU A 17 -11.74 -6.19 0.20
CA GLU A 17 -12.92 -6.94 -0.26
C GLU A 17 -13.27 -6.63 -1.73
N VAL A 18 -13.14 -5.38 -2.16
CA VAL A 18 -13.30 -5.00 -3.57
C VAL A 18 -12.24 -5.66 -4.45
N ALA A 19 -11.00 -5.77 -3.99
CA ALA A 19 -9.93 -6.44 -4.72
C ALA A 19 -10.24 -7.93 -4.96
N HIS A 20 -10.81 -8.63 -3.98
CA HIS A 20 -11.27 -10.02 -4.20
C HIS A 20 -12.29 -10.12 -5.33
N ILE A 21 -13.23 -9.18 -5.41
CA ILE A 21 -14.24 -9.12 -6.48
C ILE A 21 -13.57 -8.83 -7.82
N GLU A 22 -12.70 -7.83 -7.89
CA GLU A 22 -12.01 -7.41 -9.12
C GLU A 22 -11.09 -8.52 -9.67
N LEU A 23 -10.47 -9.32 -8.81
CA LEU A 23 -9.62 -10.45 -9.17
C LEU A 23 -10.42 -11.74 -9.48
N GLY A 24 -11.74 -11.72 -9.30
CA GLY A 24 -12.61 -12.86 -9.55
C GLY A 24 -12.40 -14.02 -8.57
N HIS A 25 -11.94 -13.74 -7.35
CA HIS A 25 -11.83 -14.75 -6.30
C HIS A 25 -13.24 -15.23 -5.91
N THR A 26 -13.61 -16.45 -6.33
CA THR A 26 -14.91 -17.06 -6.04
C THR A 26 -14.74 -18.33 -5.22
N GLY A 27 -15.18 -18.33 -3.96
CA GLY A 27 -15.08 -19.48 -3.06
C GLY A 27 -14.29 -19.17 -1.78
N GLY A 28 -13.76 -20.20 -1.12
CA GLY A 28 -12.87 -20.00 0.02
C GLY A 28 -11.51 -19.47 -0.45
N CYS A 29 -11.05 -18.36 0.13
CA CYS A 29 -9.79 -17.74 -0.25
C CYS A 29 -8.59 -18.59 0.17
N THR A 30 -7.78 -18.97 -0.81
CA THR A 30 -6.45 -19.53 -0.57
C THR A 30 -5.50 -18.44 -0.07
N PRO A 31 -4.38 -18.80 0.61
CA PRO A 31 -3.36 -17.83 1.01
C PRO A 31 -2.79 -17.03 -0.17
N PHE A 32 -2.77 -17.60 -1.37
CA PHE A 32 -2.32 -16.91 -2.58
C PHE A 32 -3.32 -15.83 -3.01
N GLU A 33 -4.62 -16.13 -2.98
CA GLU A 33 -5.67 -15.17 -3.33
C GLU A 33 -5.76 -14.02 -2.31
N GLU A 34 -5.60 -14.31 -1.02
CA GLU A 34 -5.52 -13.28 0.03
C GLU A 34 -4.33 -12.32 -0.20
N GLU A 35 -3.17 -12.86 -0.53
CA GLU A 35 -2.00 -12.05 -0.83
C GLU A 35 -2.19 -11.23 -2.12
N ALA A 36 -2.78 -11.82 -3.16
CA ALA A 36 -3.08 -11.10 -4.39
C ALA A 36 -4.05 -9.93 -4.16
N ALA A 37 -5.12 -10.16 -3.39
CA ALA A 37 -6.09 -9.13 -3.03
C ALA A 37 -5.44 -8.01 -2.21
N ARG A 38 -4.61 -8.35 -1.22
CA ARG A 38 -3.88 -7.36 -0.40
C ARG A 38 -3.00 -6.45 -1.26
N ARG A 39 -2.22 -7.03 -2.18
CA ARG A 39 -1.36 -6.27 -3.09
C ARG A 39 -2.16 -5.38 -4.04
N HIS A 40 -3.27 -5.89 -4.56
CA HIS A 40 -4.15 -5.16 -5.47
C HIS A 40 -4.84 -3.99 -4.77
N ALA A 41 -5.36 -4.19 -3.57
CA ALA A 41 -5.92 -3.14 -2.73
C ALA A 41 -4.87 -2.08 -2.37
N ALA A 42 -3.66 -2.48 -1.98
CA ALA A 42 -2.57 -1.58 -1.66
C ALA A 42 -2.19 -0.69 -2.86
N ARG A 43 -2.05 -1.26 -4.06
CA ARG A 43 -1.80 -0.50 -5.30
C ARG A 43 -2.94 0.44 -5.66
N ARG A 44 -4.19 0.07 -5.37
CA ARG A 44 -5.36 0.92 -5.60
C ARG A 44 -5.38 2.13 -4.66
N LEU A 45 -5.02 1.93 -3.40
CA LEU A 45 -5.09 2.97 -2.38
C LEU A 45 -3.88 3.90 -2.36
N ILE A 46 -2.73 3.42 -2.83
CA ILE A 46 -1.44 4.12 -2.75
C ILE A 46 -0.83 4.19 -4.16
N ALA A 47 -1.07 5.31 -4.84
CA ALA A 47 -0.43 5.56 -6.13
C ALA A 47 1.08 5.77 -5.95
N MET A 48 1.87 5.42 -6.96
CA MET A 48 3.32 5.56 -6.88
C MET A 48 3.79 7.01 -6.63
N PRO A 49 3.20 8.05 -7.27
CA PRO A 49 3.59 9.44 -6.99
C PRO A 49 3.38 9.83 -5.53
N ASP A 50 2.24 9.46 -4.95
CA ASP A 50 1.91 9.78 -3.54
C ASP A 50 2.89 9.07 -2.59
N LEU A 51 3.24 7.81 -2.87
CA LEU A 51 4.24 7.07 -2.10
C LEU A 51 5.62 7.76 -2.15
N LEU A 52 6.05 8.21 -3.33
CA LEU A 52 7.33 8.91 -3.50
C LEU A 52 7.33 10.27 -2.81
N ASP A 53 6.20 10.98 -2.84
CA ASP A 53 6.04 12.28 -2.20
C ASP A 53 6.16 12.15 -0.67
N VAL A 54 5.46 11.19 -0.06
CA VAL A 54 5.54 10.96 1.38
C VAL A 54 6.94 10.52 1.81
N LEU A 55 7.55 9.59 1.07
CA LEU A 55 8.91 9.12 1.36
C LEU A 55 10.00 10.16 1.08
N CYS A 56 9.67 11.33 0.52
CA CYS A 56 10.66 12.39 0.36
C CYS A 56 10.98 13.14 1.65
N TRP A 57 10.10 13.04 2.66
CA TRP A 57 10.23 13.80 3.90
C TRP A 57 10.12 12.97 5.18
N THR A 58 9.65 11.71 5.13
CA THR A 58 9.68 10.81 6.29
C THR A 58 10.16 9.39 5.92
N GLU A 59 10.93 8.79 6.82
CA GLU A 59 11.32 7.38 6.79
C GLU A 59 10.52 6.52 7.78
N GLU A 60 9.70 7.15 8.64
CA GLU A 60 8.88 6.47 9.62
C GLU A 60 7.60 5.93 8.96
N LEU A 61 7.45 4.61 8.89
CA LEU A 61 6.37 3.97 8.13
C LEU A 61 4.98 4.25 8.72
N GLU A 62 4.89 4.40 10.03
CA GLU A 62 3.67 4.78 10.72
C GLU A 62 3.20 6.19 10.31
N GLU A 63 4.13 7.15 10.25
CA GLU A 63 3.84 8.51 9.79
C GLU A 63 3.46 8.52 8.30
N ALA A 64 4.17 7.75 7.48
CA ALA A 64 3.85 7.60 6.08
C ALA A 64 2.46 6.97 5.85
N ALA A 65 2.09 5.97 6.64
CA ALA A 65 0.78 5.32 6.56
C ALA A 65 -0.35 6.28 6.95
N ASP A 66 -0.14 7.08 8.00
CA ASP A 66 -1.08 8.11 8.45
C ASP A 66 -1.29 9.17 7.36
N GLU A 67 -0.22 9.68 6.75
CA GLU A 67 -0.30 10.65 5.64
C GLU A 67 -1.03 10.07 4.41
N LEU A 68 -0.72 8.82 4.05
CA LEU A 68 -1.37 8.11 2.93
C LEU A 68 -2.81 7.65 3.25
N TRP A 69 -3.27 7.89 4.48
CA TRP A 69 -4.60 7.55 4.96
C TRP A 69 -4.92 6.05 4.85
N VAL A 70 -3.92 5.21 5.13
CA VAL A 70 -3.95 3.74 5.10
C VAL A 70 -3.48 3.17 6.44
N ASP A 71 -3.78 1.91 6.71
CA ASP A 71 -3.11 1.21 7.80
C ASP A 71 -1.70 0.75 7.40
N LEU A 72 -0.87 0.48 8.41
CA LEU A 72 0.53 0.08 8.24
C LEU A 72 0.68 -1.21 7.40
N ASP A 73 -0.24 -2.16 7.55
CA ASP A 73 -0.21 -3.41 6.80
C ASP A 73 -0.47 -3.19 5.30
N THR A 74 -1.36 -2.26 4.95
CA THR A 74 -1.60 -1.85 3.57
C THR A 74 -0.36 -1.18 2.97
N LEU A 75 0.31 -0.29 3.72
CA LEU A 75 1.57 0.33 3.27
C LEU A 75 2.67 -0.72 3.05
N LYS A 76 2.86 -1.66 3.99
CA LYS A 76 3.84 -2.75 3.84
C LYS A 76 3.55 -3.61 2.62
N ALA A 77 2.29 -3.98 2.40
CA ALA A 77 1.90 -4.71 1.20
C ALA A 77 2.19 -3.93 -0.09
N ARG A 78 2.08 -2.60 -0.09
CA ARG A 78 2.43 -1.75 -1.24
C ARG A 78 3.92 -1.80 -1.56
N LEU A 79 4.75 -1.76 -0.52
CA LEU A 79 6.22 -1.82 -0.60
C LEU A 79 6.69 -3.22 -1.05
N ASP A 80 6.14 -4.29 -0.46
CA ASP A 80 6.46 -5.66 -0.83
C ASP A 80 6.07 -5.98 -2.28
N ALA A 81 5.01 -5.35 -2.77
CA ALA A 81 4.48 -5.58 -4.10
C ALA A 81 5.12 -4.73 -5.19
N LEU A 82 6.12 -3.89 -4.93
CA LEU A 82 6.70 -3.00 -5.95
C LEU A 82 7.13 -3.78 -7.21
N THR A 83 6.91 -3.20 -8.39
CA THR A 83 7.52 -3.68 -9.64
C THR A 83 8.99 -3.29 -9.69
N ALA A 84 9.74 -3.85 -10.65
CA ALA A 84 11.12 -3.45 -10.87
C ALA A 84 11.26 -1.95 -11.19
N GLY A 85 10.35 -1.39 -11.99
CA GLY A 85 10.36 0.04 -12.31
C GLY A 85 10.03 0.94 -11.10
N GLU A 86 9.08 0.52 -10.26
CA GLU A 86 8.75 1.25 -9.03
C GLU A 86 9.88 1.18 -8.00
N ARG A 87 10.59 0.05 -7.89
CA ARG A 87 11.81 -0.04 -7.07
C ARG A 87 12.91 0.88 -7.57
N ALA A 88 13.14 0.93 -8.88
CA ALA A 88 14.10 1.86 -9.47
C ALA A 88 13.75 3.32 -9.15
N ALA A 89 12.47 3.70 -9.25
CA ALA A 89 12.02 5.04 -8.89
C ALA A 89 12.27 5.39 -7.41
N LEU A 90 12.17 4.43 -6.49
CA LEU A 90 12.55 4.64 -5.08
C LEU A 90 14.06 4.82 -4.92
N CYS A 91 14.88 3.98 -5.56
CA CYS A 91 16.33 4.16 -5.55
C CYS A 91 16.73 5.55 -6.07
N ASP A 92 16.13 5.97 -7.20
CA ASP A 92 16.35 7.30 -7.76
C ASP A 92 15.92 8.42 -6.81
N LEU A 93 14.85 8.23 -6.03
CA LEU A 93 14.44 9.18 -4.99
C LEU A 93 15.52 9.28 -3.89
N TYR A 94 15.93 8.16 -3.30
CA TYR A 94 16.94 8.16 -2.24
C TYR A 94 18.26 8.76 -2.71
N GLU A 95 18.73 8.41 -3.91
CA GLU A 95 19.95 8.99 -4.47
C GLU A 95 19.87 10.51 -4.68
N ARG A 96 18.68 11.05 -4.96
CA ARG A 96 18.47 12.50 -5.10
C ARG A 96 18.47 13.20 -3.74
N LEU A 97 17.87 12.58 -2.72
CA LEU A 97 17.84 13.11 -1.35
C LEU A 97 19.25 13.11 -0.74
N ASP A 98 20.01 12.03 -0.91
CA ASP A 98 21.40 11.92 -0.45
C ASP A 98 22.32 12.97 -1.11
N ARG A 99 22.05 13.31 -2.38
CA ARG A 99 22.81 14.34 -3.11
C ARG A 99 22.38 15.78 -2.79
N GLY A 100 21.24 15.95 -2.13
CA GLY A 100 20.68 17.24 -1.75
C GLY A 100 20.94 17.66 -0.29
N ALA A 101 21.42 16.74 0.55
CA ALA A 101 21.83 16.95 1.93
C ALA A 101 23.32 17.37 2.03
#